data_AF-A0AAD7AJT1-F1
#
_entry.id   AF-A0AAD7AJT1-F1
#
_cell.length_a   1.000
_cell.length_b   1.000
_cell.length_c   1.000
_cell.angle_alpha   90.00
_cell.angle_beta   90.00
_cell.angle_gamma   90.00
#
_symmetry.space_group_name_H-M   'P 1'
#
loop_
_entity.id
_entity.type
_entity.pdbx_description
1 polymer ?
#
loop_
_entity_poly.entity_id
_entity_poly.type
_entity_poly.pdbx_seq_one_letter_code
_entity_poly.pdbx_strand_id
1 'polypeptide(L)'
;MSFQEWEDDYFKPRTTRDLKIRYQIGHPSSEDCSTNYLGKSGDFVVLHDNGIHVLDIDFCCCTGSPSQVAQLLNIGWFPATHKDPSTAATLSMLRRFHRLNLQA
;
A
#
# COMPACT_ATOMS: atom_id res chain seq x y z
N MET A 1 1.59 8.05 3.25
CA MET A 1 1.21 8.68 1.96
C MET A 1 -0.09 9.41 2.19
N SER A 2 -0.28 10.63 1.70
CA SER A 2 -1.53 11.38 1.86
C SER A 2 -1.74 12.22 0.61
N PHE A 3 -2.90 12.10 -0.02
CA PHE A 3 -3.24 12.88 -1.20
C PHE A 3 -4.13 14.04 -0.76
N GLN A 4 -3.76 15.24 -1.19
CA GLN A 4 -4.48 16.46 -0.87
C GLN A 4 -4.56 17.31 -2.14
N GLU A 5 -5.72 17.92 -2.34
CA GLU A 5 -5.95 18.87 -3.41
C GLU A 5 -6.22 20.24 -2.79
N TRP A 6 -5.64 21.28 -3.36
CA TRP A 6 -5.87 22.66 -2.93
C TRP A 6 -7.16 23.17 -3.57
N GLU A 7 -8.20 23.41 -2.76
CA GLU A 7 -9.47 24.00 -3.19
C GLU A 7 -9.90 25.07 -2.17
N ASP A 8 -10.38 26.21 -2.67
CA ASP A 8 -10.98 27.28 -1.86
C ASP A 8 -10.15 27.71 -0.63
N ASP A 9 -8.84 27.91 -0.82
CA ASP A 9 -7.85 28.30 0.20
C ASP A 9 -7.51 27.28 1.29
N TYR A 10 -7.83 25.99 1.11
CA TYR A 10 -7.35 24.93 1.99
C TYR A 10 -7.07 23.61 1.26
N PHE A 11 -6.34 22.72 1.93
CA PHE A 11 -6.10 21.36 1.44
C PHE A 11 -7.26 20.44 1.82
N LYS A 12 -8.02 19.98 0.82
CA LYS A 12 -8.99 18.90 0.98
C LYS A 12 -8.30 17.54 0.83
N PRO A 13 -8.56 16.57 1.72
CA PRO A 13 -8.07 15.21 1.54
C PRO A 13 -8.72 14.58 0.30
N ARG A 14 -7.92 13.87 -0.49
CA ARG A 14 -8.37 13.03 -1.61
C ARG A 14 -7.97 11.59 -1.34
N THR A 15 -8.78 10.66 -1.83
CA THR A 15 -8.43 9.24 -1.85
C THR A 15 -7.71 8.92 -3.16
N THR A 16 -6.94 7.84 -3.20
CA THR A 16 -6.37 7.35 -4.48
C THR A 16 -7.46 6.98 -5.48
N ARG A 17 -8.65 6.60 -4.98
CA ARG A 17 -9.82 6.30 -5.81
C ARG A 17 -10.28 7.54 -6.59
N ASP A 18 -10.33 8.70 -5.93
CA ASP A 18 -10.68 9.98 -6.56
C ASP A 18 -9.68 10.33 -7.67
N LEU A 19 -8.41 9.98 -7.47
CA LEU A 19 -7.31 10.26 -8.39
C LEU A 19 -7.07 9.14 -9.42
N LYS A 20 -7.82 8.02 -9.35
CA LYS A 20 -7.62 6.81 -10.16
C LYS A 20 -6.17 6.30 -10.17
N ILE A 21 -5.45 6.47 -9.05
CA ILE A 21 -4.07 6.05 -8.90
C ILE A 21 -4.03 4.60 -8.39
N ARG A 22 -3.29 3.74 -9.09
CA ARG A 22 -3.00 2.36 -8.67
C ARG A 22 -1.52 2.23 -8.29
N TYR A 23 -1.24 1.48 -7.23
CA TYR A 23 0.12 1.19 -6.76
C TYR A 23 0.59 -0.15 -7.31
N GLN A 24 1.49 -0.14 -8.29
CA GLN A 24 2.11 -1.34 -8.83
C GLN A 24 3.32 -1.74 -7.98
N ILE A 25 3.39 -3.02 -7.58
CA ILE A 25 4.47 -3.55 -6.73
C ILE A 25 5.02 -4.85 -7.31
N GLY A 26 6.22 -5.24 -6.89
CA GLY A 26 6.85 -6.50 -7.32
C GLY A 26 7.66 -6.46 -8.62
N HIS A 27 7.89 -5.27 -9.18
CA HIS A 27 8.84 -5.01 -10.25
C HIS A 27 9.53 -3.64 -10.02
N PRO A 28 10.74 -3.41 -10.55
CA PRO A 28 11.36 -2.09 -10.54
C PRO A 28 10.53 -1.08 -11.35
N SER A 29 10.45 0.17 -10.88
CA SER A 29 9.66 1.24 -11.53
C SER A 29 10.11 1.61 -12.94
N SER A 30 11.22 1.04 -13.44
CA SER A 30 11.75 1.27 -14.79
C SER A 30 11.18 0.33 -15.85
N GLU A 31 10.40 -0.68 -15.45
CA GLU A 31 9.84 -1.68 -16.36
C GLU A 31 8.32 -1.72 -16.24
N ASP A 32 7.64 -1.64 -17.39
CA ASP A 32 6.21 -1.88 -17.48
C ASP A 32 5.94 -3.37 -17.27
N CYS A 33 5.17 -3.71 -16.22
CA CYS A 33 4.76 -5.09 -16.01
C CYS A 33 3.68 -5.46 -17.02
N SER A 34 4.06 -6.31 -17.99
CA SER A 34 3.15 -6.84 -19.01
C SER A 34 2.10 -7.80 -18.45
N THR A 35 2.32 -8.31 -17.23
CA THR A 35 1.50 -9.34 -16.58
C THR A 35 1.14 -8.91 -15.16
N ASN A 36 0.37 -7.82 -15.03
CA ASN A 36 -0.16 -7.38 -13.75
C ASN A 36 -1.41 -8.19 -13.39
N TYR A 37 -1.46 -8.72 -12.17
CA TYR A 37 -2.74 -9.09 -11.58
C TYR A 37 -3.37 -7.82 -11.02
N LEU A 38 -4.45 -7.40 -11.67
CA LEU A 38 -5.29 -6.34 -11.14
C LEU A 38 -5.88 -6.82 -9.82
N GLY A 39 -5.36 -6.31 -8.71
CA GLY A 39 -5.98 -6.52 -7.41
C GLY A 39 -7.42 -6.01 -7.43
N LYS A 40 -8.27 -6.55 -6.54
CA LYS A 40 -9.64 -6.06 -6.35
C LYS A 40 -9.59 -4.55 -6.09
N SER A 41 -10.25 -3.79 -6.95
CA SER A 41 -10.16 -2.33 -6.91
C SER A 41 -10.90 -1.79 -5.67
N GLY A 42 -10.22 -0.96 -4.88
CA GLY A 42 -10.78 -0.22 -3.76
C GLY A 42 -10.85 -0.95 -2.43
N ASP A 43 -10.25 -2.14 -2.31
CA ASP A 43 -10.42 -2.99 -1.12
C ASP A 43 -9.13 -3.15 -0.29
N PHE A 44 -7.99 -2.62 -0.74
CA PHE A 44 -6.73 -2.79 -0.01
C PHE A 44 -6.52 -1.69 1.02
N VAL A 45 -6.44 -2.08 2.29
CA VAL A 45 -6.26 -1.15 3.41
C VAL A 45 -4.81 -1.13 3.88
N VAL A 46 -4.19 0.04 3.90
CA VAL A 46 -2.83 0.25 4.44
C VAL A 46 -2.90 1.09 5.71
N LEU A 47 -2.44 0.51 6.82
CA LEU A 47 -2.23 1.19 8.08
C LEU A 47 -0.86 1.88 8.07
N HIS A 48 -0.85 3.20 8.17
CA HIS A 48 0.36 4.02 8.20
C HIS A 48 0.39 4.87 9.48
N ASP A 49 1.55 5.40 9.84
CA ASP A 49 1.69 6.26 11.02
C ASP A 49 0.96 7.62 10.90
N ASN A 50 0.46 7.95 9.71
CA ASN A 50 -0.26 9.17 9.38
C ASN A 50 -1.77 8.91 9.17
N GLY A 51 -2.24 7.67 9.31
CA GLY A 51 -3.64 7.30 9.12
C GLY A 51 -3.85 5.98 8.37
N ILE A 52 -5.12 5.71 8.07
CA ILE A 52 -5.58 4.53 7.33
C ILE A 52 -5.82 4.95 5.88
N HIS A 53 -5.26 4.20 4.93
CA HIS A 53 -5.36 4.49 3.51
C HIS A 53 -6.04 3.34 2.80
N VAL A 54 -7.04 3.64 1.96
CA VAL A 54 -7.65 2.67 1.06
C VAL A 54 -7.04 2.90 -0.32
N LEU A 55 -6.36 1.88 -0.84
CA LEU A 55 -5.57 1.94 -2.07
C LEU A 55 -6.00 0.86 -3.07
N ASP A 56 -5.73 1.12 -4.34
CA ASP A 56 -5.72 0.11 -5.39
C ASP A 56 -4.28 -0.40 -5.55
N ILE A 57 -4.06 -1.71 -5.40
CA ILE A 57 -2.74 -2.33 -5.55
C ILE A 57 -2.76 -3.33 -6.70
N ASP A 58 -1.70 -3.28 -7.51
CA ASP A 58 -1.44 -4.25 -8.56
C ASP A 58 -0.18 -5.05 -8.22
N PHE A 59 -0.36 -6.37 -8.15
CA PHE A 59 0.73 -7.30 -7.88
C PHE A 59 1.33 -7.78 -9.20
N CYS A 60 2.66 -7.80 -9.26
CA CYS A 60 3.38 -8.38 -10.39
C CYS A 60 3.10 -9.90 -10.46
N CYS A 61 2.81 -10.39 -11.67
CA CYS A 61 2.66 -11.82 -11.95
C CYS A 61 3.56 -12.29 -13.11
N CYS A 62 4.64 -11.56 -13.40
CA CYS A 62 5.67 -12.02 -14.34
C CYS A 62 6.28 -13.36 -13.91
N THR A 63 6.82 -14.13 -14.86
CA THR A 63 7.54 -15.37 -14.57
C THR A 63 8.70 -15.11 -13.61
N GLY A 64 8.74 -15.82 -12.49
CA GLY A 64 9.75 -15.61 -11.44
C GLY A 64 9.43 -14.50 -10.44
N SER A 65 8.26 -13.85 -10.54
CA SER A 65 7.81 -12.88 -9.54
C SER A 65 7.63 -13.55 -8.16
N PRO A 66 7.99 -12.84 -7.07
CA PRO A 66 7.79 -13.34 -5.72
C PRO A 66 6.29 -13.37 -5.38
N SER A 67 5.90 -14.13 -4.35
CA SER A 67 4.51 -14.19 -3.88
C SER A 67 3.98 -12.80 -3.47
N GLN A 68 2.67 -12.60 -3.48
CA GLN A 68 2.04 -11.33 -3.06
C GLN A 68 2.52 -10.86 -1.67
N VAL A 69 2.64 -11.78 -0.73
CA VAL A 69 3.18 -11.51 0.62
C VAL A 69 4.63 -11.02 0.54
N ALA A 70 5.48 -11.69 -0.24
CA ALA A 70 6.86 -11.29 -0.41
C ALA A 70 6.99 -9.92 -1.12
N GLN A 71 6.13 -9.63 -2.10
CA GLN A 71 6.07 -8.33 -2.76
C GLN A 71 5.73 -7.20 -1.75
N LEU A 72 4.76 -7.42 -0.86
CA LEU A 72 4.43 -6.47 0.22
C LEU A 72 5.59 -6.29 1.19
N LEU A 73 6.22 -7.39 1.62
CA LEU A 73 7.36 -7.32 2.54
C LEU A 73 8.56 -6.61 1.93
N ASN A 74 8.80 -6.77 0.62
CA ASN A 74 9.87 -6.09 -0.10
C ASN A 74 9.71 -4.55 -0.08
N ILE A 75 8.47 -4.05 -0.04
CA ILE A 75 8.19 -2.60 0.09
C ILE A 75 7.98 -2.17 1.55
N GLY A 76 8.23 -3.06 2.51
CA GLY A 76 8.11 -2.79 3.94
C GLY A 76 6.66 -2.72 4.42
N TRP A 77 5.73 -3.38 3.74
CA TRP A 77 4.34 -3.51 4.16
C TRP A 77 4.12 -4.91 4.71
N PHE A 78 3.79 -4.98 5.99
CA PHE A 78 3.54 -6.22 6.71
C PHE A 78 2.06 -6.60 6.58
N PRO A 79 1.72 -7.68 5.87
CA PRO A 79 0.32 -8.04 5.65
C PRO A 79 -0.35 -8.53 6.94
N ALA A 80 -1.64 -8.24 7.09
CA ALA A 80 -2.46 -8.75 8.19
C ALA A 80 -2.74 -10.25 8.06
N THR A 81 -2.79 -10.77 6.82
CA THR A 81 -3.01 -12.17 6.50
C THR A 81 -1.96 -12.69 5.52
N HIS A 82 -1.58 -13.96 5.65
CA HIS A 82 -0.64 -14.61 4.75
C HIS A 82 -1.32 -15.21 3.49
N LYS A 83 -2.65 -15.38 3.53
CA LYS A 83 -3.48 -15.80 2.40
C LYS A 83 -4.30 -14.60 1.95
N ASP A 84 -4.18 -14.25 0.67
CA ASP A 84 -4.92 -13.18 0.01
C ASP A 84 -4.95 -11.87 0.85
N PRO A 85 -3.83 -11.15 0.94
CA PRO A 85 -3.75 -9.96 1.76
C PRO A 85 -4.64 -8.86 1.18
N SER A 86 -5.63 -8.41 1.95
CA SER A 86 -6.44 -7.21 1.69
C SER A 86 -6.09 -6.06 2.63
N THR A 87 -5.21 -6.31 3.60
CA THR A 87 -4.79 -5.31 4.59
C THR A 87 -3.32 -5.48 4.92
N ALA A 88 -2.59 -4.37 5.04
CA ALA A 88 -1.21 -4.36 5.51
C ALA A 88 -0.93 -3.17 6.43
N ALA A 89 0.05 -3.32 7.32
CA ALA A 89 0.60 -2.23 8.12
C ALA A 89 2.00 -1.91 7.63
N THR A 90 2.37 -0.62 7.57
CA THR A 90 3.76 -0.27 7.24
C THR A 90 4.70 -0.63 8.40
N LEU A 91 5.92 -1.09 8.08
CA LEU A 91 6.93 -1.36 9.11
C LEU A 91 7.23 -0.10 9.96
N SER A 92 7.12 1.10 9.38
CA SER A 92 7.24 2.37 10.12
C SER A 92 6.16 2.51 11.21
N MET A 93 4.91 2.20 10.90
CA MET A 93 3.82 2.18 11.88
C MET A 93 4.08 1.14 12.97
N LEU A 94 4.47 -0.09 12.59
CA LEU A 94 4.76 -1.16 13.55
C LEU A 94 5.92 -0.80 14.49
N ARG A 95 6.99 -0.19 13.97
CA ARG A 95 8.11 0.32 14.79
C ARG A 95 7.66 1.41 15.76
N ARG A 96 6.81 2.34 15.31
CA ARG A 96 6.26 3.40 16.17
C ARG A 96 5.38 2.81 17.27
N PHE A 97 4.51 1.87 16.94
CA PHE A 97 3.67 1.16 17.91
C PHE A 97 4.52 0.41 18.94
N HIS A 98 5.53 -0.32 18.50
CA HIS A 98 6.46 -1.03 19.38
C HIS A 98 7.16 -0.07 20.35
N ARG A 99 7.66 1.07 19.87
CA ARG A 99 8.31 2.08 20.72
C ARG A 99 7.35 2.66 21.77
N LEU A 100 6.10 2.95 21.40
CA LEU A 100 5.11 3.48 22.33
C LEU A 100 4.75 2.48 23.44
N ASN A 101 4.64 1.19 23.11
CA ASN A 101 4.34 0.15 24.11
C ASN A 101 5.51 -0.17 25.03
N LEU A 102 6.76 0.03 24.60
CA LEU A 102 7.94 -0.15 25.43
C LEU A 102 8.23 1.04 26.36
N GLN A 103 7.53 2.16 26.19
CA GLN A 103 7.62 3.36 27.03
C GLN A 103 6.47 3.44 28.05
N ALA A 104 5.63 2.41 28.12
CA ALA A 104 4.48 2.29 29.02
C ALA A 104 4.84 1.53 30.31
#